data_AF-C0NLW1-F1
#
_entry.id   AF-C0NLW1-F1
#
_cell.length_a   1.000
_cell.length_b   1.000
_cell.length_c   1.000
_cell.angle_alpha   90.00
_cell.angle_beta   90.00
_cell.angle_gamma   90.00
#
_symmetry.space_group_name_H-M   'P 1'
#
loop_
_entity.id
_entity.type
_entity.pdbx_description
1 polymer ?
#
loop_
_entity_poly.entity_id
_entity_poly.type
_entity_poly.pdbx_seq_one_letter_code
_entity_poly.pdbx_strand_id
1 'polypeptide(L)'
;MTSGGDRVGGKIEMKGLPESAEERDEQSHYIGDEENGYEDEHAYPPQSPRSPLINWRSLSLGGPSRNRRNCFLRDSRVACFPRISKLWRKGPGSGSKTRRLLRHCIVGALVVLGLVQLVALTLGALASLLPGDIEDAVFRWGRPGQQGEYRPHWPTDTRGVKPIPCHSHNDYWRPVPLLSALEAGCISVEADIWLLDEDLFVGHTTSSLAPNRTLTSMYIDPLVKILDNQNRNTSSHSKNSPNGVFDARPSQTLVLLIDFKNKALETWPRLLSQLSPLRDRGYLTYLNGTDVTEGPITVVATGKAPFQKIIANDTYRDIFFDAPLDKLGNGAILENHERSSSPKLVNNAGIDDKLNIIKLRRHLQNGATKQRNSQLPEASPTRIDKLKAAPNNYVYNSNNSYYASVSFMKSIGFPWRFTLSQKQLARIRAQVREAHKRGLKVRYWATPGWPHSLRDRIWRDLIREGVDILNVDDLRSAARLDWGKRSLSR
;
A
#
# COMPACT_ATOMS: atom_id res chain seq x y z
N MET A 1 26.65 14.09 -78.92
CA MET A 1 27.65 13.09 -79.35
C MET A 1 27.89 12.13 -78.19
N THR A 2 27.58 10.84 -78.39
CA THR A 2 28.24 9.61 -77.88
C THR A 2 28.98 9.70 -76.53
N SER A 3 28.53 9.02 -75.46
CA SER A 3 28.68 7.59 -75.11
C SER A 3 30.03 7.19 -74.49
N GLY A 4 29.97 6.41 -73.41
CA GLY A 4 31.07 5.69 -72.75
C GLY A 4 31.42 6.36 -71.41
N GLY A 5 31.22 5.75 -70.24
CA GLY A 5 31.20 4.34 -69.87
C GLY A 5 32.40 4.10 -68.96
N ASP A 6 32.16 3.90 -67.67
CA ASP A 6 33.01 3.02 -66.85
C ASP A 6 32.27 2.58 -65.58
N ARG A 7 32.21 1.25 -65.44
CA ARG A 7 31.75 0.50 -64.28
C ARG A 7 32.97 0.24 -63.40
N VAL A 8 32.92 0.60 -62.12
CA VAL A 8 33.69 -0.09 -61.07
C VAL A 8 32.76 -0.31 -59.89
N GLY A 9 32.37 -1.58 -59.71
CA GLY A 9 31.66 -2.05 -58.54
C GLY A 9 32.63 -2.32 -57.39
N GLY A 10 32.43 -1.65 -56.27
CA GLY A 10 33.01 -2.00 -54.97
C GLY A 10 31.89 -2.45 -54.04
N LYS A 11 31.66 -3.77 -53.96
CA LYS A 11 30.75 -4.38 -52.99
C LYS A 11 31.56 -4.64 -51.72
N ILE A 12 31.31 -3.84 -50.67
CA ILE A 12 31.95 -4.00 -49.37
C ILE A 12 31.24 -5.13 -48.63
N GLU A 13 31.99 -6.22 -48.44
CA GLU A 13 31.63 -7.42 -47.70
C GLU A 13 31.91 -7.18 -46.21
N MET A 14 30.86 -7.04 -45.39
CA MET A 14 30.97 -6.97 -43.93
C MET A 14 31.14 -8.39 -43.38
N LYS A 15 32.38 -8.69 -42.95
CA LYS A 15 32.75 -9.92 -42.21
C LYS A 15 32.05 -9.97 -40.86
N GLY A 16 31.64 -11.18 -40.47
CA GLY A 16 30.74 -11.47 -39.36
C GLY A 16 31.34 -11.48 -37.95
N LEU A 17 30.40 -11.62 -36.99
CA LEU A 17 30.43 -12.12 -35.61
C LEU A 17 31.47 -11.53 -34.62
N PRO A 18 31.06 -11.25 -33.36
CA PRO A 18 30.59 -12.32 -32.48
C PRO A 18 29.24 -12.09 -31.78
N GLU A 19 28.54 -13.21 -31.69
CA GLU A 19 27.33 -13.49 -30.93
C GLU A 19 27.70 -13.91 -29.49
N SER A 20 26.83 -13.57 -28.54
CA SER A 20 26.75 -14.08 -27.16
C SER A 20 27.89 -13.76 -26.18
N ALA A 21 27.65 -12.76 -25.34
CA ALA A 21 27.99 -12.83 -23.93
C ALA A 21 26.71 -12.57 -23.15
N GLU A 22 25.95 -13.64 -22.90
CA GLU A 22 24.86 -13.64 -21.93
C GLU A 22 25.46 -13.31 -20.55
N GLU A 23 25.25 -12.08 -20.12
CA GLU A 23 25.58 -11.62 -18.78
C GLU A 23 24.59 -12.29 -17.82
N ARG A 24 25.08 -13.31 -17.11
CA ARG A 24 24.32 -14.05 -16.10
C ARG A 24 23.89 -13.07 -15.01
N ASP A 25 22.58 -12.82 -14.95
CA ASP A 25 21.90 -12.21 -13.82
C ASP A 25 22.28 -12.94 -12.53
N GLU A 26 23.14 -12.33 -11.72
CA GLU A 26 23.29 -12.66 -10.31
C GLU A 26 22.01 -12.20 -9.59
N GLN A 27 21.05 -13.12 -9.54
CA GLN A 27 19.79 -12.98 -8.84
C GLN A 27 20.08 -12.85 -7.34
N SER A 28 20.28 -11.59 -6.88
CA SER A 28 20.37 -11.30 -5.46
C SER A 28 19.03 -11.68 -4.82
N HIS A 29 19.06 -12.72 -3.99
CA HIS A 29 17.96 -13.16 -3.14
C HIS A 29 17.52 -12.03 -2.20
N TYR A 30 16.68 -11.12 -2.69
CA TYR A 30 15.80 -10.36 -1.83
C TYR A 30 14.61 -11.27 -1.55
N ILE A 31 14.55 -11.79 -0.32
CA ILE A 31 13.34 -12.41 0.21
C ILE A 31 12.32 -11.29 0.31
N GLY A 32 11.53 -11.12 -0.75
CA GLY A 32 10.31 -10.35 -0.72
C GLY A 32 9.37 -11.06 0.24
N ASP A 33 9.07 -10.41 1.35
CA ASP A 33 8.04 -10.85 2.26
C ASP A 33 6.75 -11.04 1.44
N GLU A 34 6.27 -12.27 1.32
CA GLU A 34 4.92 -12.56 0.83
C GLU A 34 3.95 -11.82 1.72
N GLU A 35 3.46 -10.68 1.22
CA GLU A 35 2.39 -9.92 1.81
C GLU A 35 1.12 -10.76 1.67
N ASN A 36 0.94 -11.70 2.62
CA ASN A 36 -0.35 -12.34 2.85
C ASN A 36 -1.36 -11.22 3.04
N GLY A 37 -2.26 -11.09 2.08
CA GLY A 37 -3.34 -10.12 2.07
C GLY A 37 -4.08 -10.19 3.39
N TYR A 38 -3.78 -9.23 4.27
CA TYR A 38 -4.68 -8.90 5.35
C TYR A 38 -5.79 -8.11 4.67
N GLU A 39 -6.82 -8.83 4.20
CA GLU A 39 -8.09 -8.23 3.83
C GLU A 39 -8.56 -7.46 5.06
N ASP A 40 -8.57 -6.13 4.97
CA ASP A 40 -9.11 -5.26 6.01
C ASP A 40 -10.62 -5.59 6.13
N GLU A 41 -10.99 -6.48 7.06
CA GLU A 41 -12.39 -6.85 7.37
C GLU A 41 -13.24 -5.65 7.88
N HIS A 42 -12.69 -4.43 7.86
CA HIS A 42 -13.38 -3.20 8.22
C HIS A 42 -13.57 -2.22 7.06
N ALA A 43 -13.20 -2.58 5.83
CA ALA A 43 -13.61 -1.85 4.63
C ALA A 43 -14.99 -2.36 4.17
N TYR A 44 -16.02 -1.52 4.27
CA TYR A 44 -17.38 -1.84 3.83
C TYR A 44 -17.39 -2.32 2.37
N PRO A 45 -18.02 -3.46 2.04
CA PRO A 45 -18.06 -3.96 0.67
C PRO A 45 -18.82 -2.97 -0.24
N PRO A 46 -18.36 -2.74 -1.48
CA PRO A 46 -19.08 -1.91 -2.43
C PRO A 46 -20.44 -2.55 -2.75
N GLN A 47 -21.53 -1.83 -2.46
CA GLN A 47 -22.86 -2.27 -2.86
C GLN A 47 -22.97 -2.18 -4.39
N SER A 48 -23.19 -3.33 -5.04
CA SER A 48 -23.50 -3.42 -6.46
C SER A 48 -24.69 -2.51 -6.82
N PRO A 49 -24.65 -1.78 -7.94
CA PRO A 49 -25.76 -0.91 -8.34
C PRO A 49 -27.03 -1.73 -8.51
N ARG A 50 -28.10 -1.33 -7.81
CA ARG A 50 -29.41 -1.99 -7.88
C ARG A 50 -29.90 -2.01 -9.33
N SER A 51 -30.04 -3.21 -9.89
CA SER A 51 -30.78 -3.46 -11.13
C SER A 51 -32.24 -3.00 -10.98
N PRO A 52 -32.87 -2.43 -12.02
CA PRO A 52 -34.20 -1.85 -11.92
C PRO A 52 -35.26 -2.88 -11.54
N LEU A 53 -36.15 -2.44 -10.65
CA LEU A 53 -37.26 -3.18 -10.04
C LEU A 53 -38.10 -3.94 -11.08
N ILE A 54 -37.89 -5.27 -11.17
CA ILE A 54 -38.82 -6.15 -11.85
C ILE A 54 -40.05 -6.32 -10.95
N ASN A 55 -41.20 -5.88 -11.46
CA ASN A 55 -42.49 -5.84 -10.78
C ASN A 55 -43.08 -7.26 -10.66
N TRP A 56 -42.93 -7.88 -9.50
CA TRP A 56 -43.54 -9.18 -9.18
C TRP A 56 -45.03 -9.00 -8.81
N ARG A 57 -45.87 -8.81 -9.83
CA ARG A 57 -47.32 -9.03 -9.74
C ARG A 57 -47.76 -9.98 -10.84
N SER A 58 -47.65 -11.29 -10.61
CA SER A 58 -48.52 -12.34 -11.19
C SER A 58 -47.94 -13.76 -11.08
N LEU A 59 -47.96 -14.36 -9.88
CA LEU A 59 -47.96 -15.82 -9.80
C LEU A 59 -48.99 -16.25 -8.74
N SER A 60 -50.24 -16.33 -9.19
CA SER A 60 -51.33 -16.98 -8.46
C SER A 60 -51.11 -18.50 -8.50
N LEU A 61 -50.80 -19.08 -7.34
CA LEU A 61 -50.78 -20.52 -7.14
C LEU A 61 -52.23 -21.01 -6.97
N GLY A 62 -52.82 -21.47 -8.08
CA GLY A 62 -54.07 -22.21 -8.10
C GLY A 62 -53.89 -23.62 -7.51
N GLY A 63 -54.78 -23.99 -6.58
CA GLY A 63 -54.74 -25.24 -5.84
C GLY A 63 -55.07 -26.49 -6.68
N PRO A 64 -54.53 -27.67 -6.30
CA PRO A 64 -54.81 -28.92 -7.00
C PRO A 64 -56.14 -29.54 -6.56
N SER A 65 -56.97 -29.82 -7.57
CA SER A 65 -58.27 -30.47 -7.49
C SER A 65 -58.15 -31.99 -7.29
N ARG A 66 -59.02 -32.51 -6.41
CA ARG A 66 -59.29 -33.93 -6.15
C ARG A 66 -60.04 -34.57 -7.31
N ASN A 67 -59.52 -35.66 -7.87
CA ASN A 67 -60.30 -36.73 -8.52
C ASN A 67 -59.39 -37.98 -8.58
N ARG A 68 -59.63 -39.08 -7.86
CA ARG A 68 -60.72 -40.07 -7.91
C ARG A 68 -60.78 -40.81 -9.26
N ARG A 69 -60.24 -42.05 -9.27
CA ARG A 69 -60.57 -43.24 -10.12
C ARG A 69 -59.65 -44.38 -9.65
N ASN A 70 -60.13 -45.33 -8.85
CA ASN A 70 -60.79 -46.60 -9.21
C ASN A 70 -59.90 -47.62 -9.96
N CYS A 71 -59.71 -48.79 -9.34
CA CYS A 71 -59.61 -50.16 -9.89
C CYS A 71 -59.28 -51.10 -8.70
N PHE A 72 -60.25 -51.64 -7.95
CA PHE A 72 -60.96 -52.92 -8.14
C PHE A 72 -60.08 -54.19 -8.24
N LEU A 73 -60.37 -55.11 -7.30
CA LEU A 73 -60.21 -56.58 -7.31
C LEU A 73 -58.81 -57.16 -7.06
N ARG A 74 -58.63 -57.79 -5.90
CA ARG A 74 -58.74 -59.26 -5.78
C ARG A 74 -58.60 -59.72 -4.33
N ASP A 75 -59.61 -60.43 -3.86
CA ASP A 75 -59.59 -61.25 -2.64
C ASP A 75 -58.41 -62.21 -2.63
N SER A 76 -57.68 -62.27 -1.52
CA SER A 76 -57.06 -63.49 -1.01
C SER A 76 -56.67 -63.30 0.46
N ARG A 77 -57.57 -63.81 1.31
CA ARG A 77 -57.30 -64.46 2.60
C ARG A 77 -55.94 -64.16 3.23
N VAL A 78 -56.00 -63.34 4.28
CA VAL A 78 -55.29 -63.48 5.57
C VAL A 78 -54.45 -64.76 5.64
N ALA A 79 -53.21 -64.67 5.17
CA ALA A 79 -52.21 -65.72 5.32
C ALA A 79 -50.95 -65.08 5.90
N CYS A 80 -50.85 -65.22 7.22
CA CYS A 80 -49.61 -65.46 7.95
C CYS A 80 -48.35 -64.74 7.44
N PHE A 81 -48.24 -63.43 7.68
CA PHE A 81 -46.91 -62.86 7.90
C PHE A 81 -46.51 -63.19 9.34
N PRO A 82 -45.47 -64.02 9.56
CA PRO A 82 -45.03 -64.34 10.90
C PRO A 82 -44.60 -63.04 11.58
N ARG A 83 -45.16 -62.84 12.76
CA ARG A 83 -44.74 -61.84 13.76
C ARG A 83 -43.22 -61.88 13.89
N ILE A 84 -42.52 -60.99 13.20
CA ILE A 84 -41.17 -60.54 13.56
C ILE A 84 -41.34 -59.63 14.79
N SER A 85 -41.85 -60.21 15.86
CA SER A 85 -42.00 -59.58 17.17
C SER A 85 -41.31 -60.47 18.18
N LYS A 86 -40.01 -60.72 18.00
CA LYS A 86 -39.19 -61.34 19.07
C LYS A 86 -37.67 -61.09 19.00
N LEU A 87 -37.17 -60.26 18.08
CA LEU A 87 -35.74 -59.92 18.02
C LEU A 87 -35.35 -58.58 18.65
N TRP A 88 -36.30 -57.78 19.16
CA TRP A 88 -35.97 -56.66 20.04
C TRP A 88 -36.13 -57.10 21.51
N ARG A 89 -35.27 -58.03 21.94
CA ARG A 89 -34.93 -58.09 23.37
C ARG A 89 -34.24 -56.78 23.70
N LYS A 90 -34.93 -55.93 24.45
CA LYS A 90 -34.38 -54.75 25.10
C LYS A 90 -33.19 -55.18 25.96
N GLY A 91 -31.98 -55.08 25.42
CA GLY A 91 -30.80 -54.94 26.27
C GLY A 91 -30.91 -53.61 27.01
N PRO A 92 -30.59 -53.53 28.31
CA PRO A 92 -30.45 -52.26 29.01
C PRO A 92 -29.18 -51.59 28.48
N GLY A 93 -29.25 -51.05 27.26
CA GLY A 93 -28.17 -50.35 26.63
C GLY A 93 -27.98 -49.00 27.30
N SER A 94 -26.90 -48.85 28.04
CA SER A 94 -26.39 -47.62 28.66
C SER A 94 -26.25 -46.41 27.70
N GLY A 95 -26.56 -46.55 26.40
CA GLY A 95 -26.49 -45.50 25.37
C GLY A 95 -27.66 -44.50 25.31
N SER A 96 -28.70 -44.65 26.14
CA SER A 96 -29.86 -43.72 26.13
C SER A 96 -29.52 -42.34 26.72
N LYS A 97 -28.74 -42.30 27.80
CA LYS A 97 -28.40 -41.06 28.51
C LYS A 97 -27.42 -40.19 27.71
N THR A 98 -26.39 -40.80 27.12
CA THR A 98 -25.41 -40.12 26.26
C THR A 98 -26.04 -39.54 25.00
N ARG A 99 -26.92 -40.29 24.32
CA ARG A 99 -27.66 -39.78 23.15
C ARG A 99 -28.59 -38.62 23.51
N ARG A 100 -29.22 -38.67 24.68
CA ARG A 100 -30.07 -37.58 25.18
C ARG A 100 -29.25 -36.34 25.48
N LEU A 101 -28.10 -36.45 26.14
CA LEU A 101 -27.21 -35.31 26.43
C LEU A 101 -26.68 -34.67 25.14
N LEU A 102 -26.19 -35.48 24.19
CA LEU A 102 -25.72 -35.00 22.89
C LEU A 102 -26.80 -34.20 22.15
N ARG A 103 -28.05 -34.66 22.19
CA ARG A 103 -29.18 -33.92 21.59
C ARG A 103 -29.39 -32.55 22.24
N HIS A 104 -29.27 -32.45 23.56
CA HIS A 104 -29.40 -31.15 24.26
C HIS A 104 -28.23 -30.22 23.94
N CYS A 105 -27.00 -30.74 23.83
CA CYS A 105 -25.85 -29.95 23.38
C CYS A 105 -26.04 -29.40 21.97
N ILE A 106 -26.53 -30.23 21.02
CA ILE A 106 -26.79 -29.79 19.64
C ILE A 106 -27.89 -28.73 19.61
N VAL A 107 -29.01 -28.95 20.32
CA VAL A 107 -30.09 -27.95 20.38
C VAL A 107 -29.61 -26.66 21.04
N GLY A 108 -28.85 -26.74 22.12
CA GLY A 108 -28.25 -25.57 22.77
C GLY A 108 -27.31 -24.79 21.85
N ALA A 109 -26.45 -25.48 21.09
CA ALA A 109 -25.57 -24.86 20.11
C ALA A 109 -26.36 -24.15 18.99
N LEU A 110 -27.42 -24.78 18.48
CA LEU A 110 -28.29 -24.17 17.45
C LEU A 110 -29.04 -22.94 17.99
N VAL A 111 -29.49 -22.96 19.24
CA VAL A 111 -30.13 -21.79 19.89
C VAL A 111 -29.13 -20.65 20.05
N VAL A 112 -27.89 -20.94 20.48
CA VAL A 112 -26.83 -19.92 20.59
C VAL A 112 -26.48 -19.34 19.22
N LEU A 113 -26.31 -20.17 18.18
CA LEU A 113 -26.09 -19.71 16.81
C LEU A 113 -27.24 -18.85 16.30
N GLY A 114 -28.49 -19.25 16.57
CA GLY A 114 -29.68 -18.47 16.23
C GLY A 114 -29.73 -17.11 16.94
N LEU A 115 -29.34 -17.04 18.22
CA LEU A 115 -29.26 -15.78 18.97
C LEU A 115 -28.13 -14.88 18.46
N VAL A 116 -26.96 -15.44 18.13
CA VAL A 116 -25.86 -14.68 17.52
C VAL A 116 -26.30 -14.10 16.18
N GLN A 117 -26.99 -14.87 15.35
CA GLN A 117 -27.50 -14.41 14.06
C GLN A 117 -28.63 -13.39 14.21
N LEU A 118 -29.51 -13.54 15.20
CA LEU A 118 -30.52 -12.54 15.53
C LEU A 118 -29.87 -11.22 15.95
N VAL A 119 -28.86 -11.25 16.82
CA VAL A 119 -28.09 -10.06 17.24
C VAL A 119 -27.37 -9.42 16.06
N ALA A 120 -26.74 -10.23 15.18
CA ALA A 120 -26.10 -9.71 13.97
C ALA A 120 -27.10 -9.03 13.03
N LEU A 121 -28.29 -9.61 12.84
CA LEU A 121 -29.36 -9.05 12.01
C LEU A 121 -29.97 -7.78 12.63
N THR A 122 -30.18 -7.74 13.94
CA THR A 122 -30.70 -6.54 14.62
C THR A 122 -29.69 -5.41 14.60
N LEU A 123 -28.39 -5.70 14.81
CA LEU A 123 -27.32 -4.72 14.65
C LEU A 123 -27.19 -4.24 13.20
N GLY A 124 -27.30 -5.12 12.20
CA GLY A 124 -27.29 -4.75 10.78
C GLY A 124 -28.49 -3.88 10.38
N ALA A 125 -29.69 -4.20 10.87
CA ALA A 125 -30.89 -3.40 10.66
C ALA A 125 -30.79 -2.03 11.36
N LEU A 126 -30.26 -1.98 12.59
CA LEU A 126 -30.02 -0.73 13.31
C LEU A 126 -28.97 0.13 12.61
N ALA A 127 -27.89 -0.47 12.11
CA ALA A 127 -26.89 0.21 11.30
C ALA A 127 -27.47 0.75 9.98
N SER A 128 -28.50 0.09 9.43
CA SER A 128 -29.23 0.58 8.24
C SER A 128 -30.18 1.75 8.56
N LEU A 129 -30.55 1.96 9.83
CA LEU A 129 -31.33 3.13 10.28
C LEU A 129 -30.44 4.34 10.57
N LEU A 130 -29.12 4.15 10.72
CA LEU A 130 -28.16 5.24 10.74
C LEU A 130 -27.95 5.67 9.28
N PRO A 131 -28.20 6.95 8.92
CA PRO A 131 -27.89 7.43 7.58
C PRO A 131 -26.40 7.22 7.35
N GLY A 132 -26.06 6.22 6.53
CA GLY A 132 -24.68 5.93 6.20
C GLY A 132 -24.08 7.14 5.51
N ASP A 133 -22.81 7.43 5.78
CA ASP A 133 -22.04 8.54 5.20
C ASP A 133 -22.09 8.60 3.65
N ILE A 134 -22.58 7.54 3.00
CA ILE A 134 -22.85 7.44 1.57
C ILE A 134 -24.01 8.38 1.14
N GLU A 135 -25.07 8.56 1.93
CA GLU A 135 -26.17 9.46 1.55
C GLU A 135 -25.72 10.92 1.50
N ASP A 136 -24.86 11.33 2.44
CA ASP A 136 -24.22 12.66 2.48
C ASP A 136 -23.26 12.90 1.29
N ALA A 137 -22.65 11.83 0.78
CA ALA A 137 -21.80 11.89 -0.40
C ALA A 137 -22.62 12.03 -1.69
N VAL A 138 -23.73 11.30 -1.81
CA VAL A 138 -24.64 11.37 -2.95
C VAL A 138 -25.40 12.70 -2.98
N PHE A 139 -25.79 13.25 -1.83
CA PHE A 139 -26.47 14.56 -1.76
C PHE A 139 -25.61 15.71 -2.27
N ARG A 140 -24.28 15.63 -2.15
CA ARG A 140 -23.36 16.64 -2.69
C ARG A 140 -23.10 16.48 -4.19
N TRP A 141 -23.33 15.30 -4.77
CA TRP A 141 -23.13 15.06 -6.19
C TRP A 141 -24.27 15.54 -7.09
N GLY A 142 -25.41 15.93 -6.52
CA GLY A 142 -26.60 16.26 -7.29
C GLY A 142 -27.25 15.00 -7.86
N ARG A 143 -28.59 15.00 -7.92
CA ARG A 143 -29.34 13.91 -8.54
C ARG A 143 -29.25 14.02 -10.07
N PRO A 144 -29.32 12.89 -10.78
CA PRO A 144 -29.49 12.91 -12.23
C PRO A 144 -30.68 13.79 -12.63
N GLY A 145 -30.48 14.76 -13.52
CA GLY A 145 -31.45 15.75 -13.99
C GLY A 145 -31.49 17.10 -13.25
N GLN A 146 -30.61 17.37 -12.27
CA GLN A 146 -30.54 18.68 -11.59
C GLN A 146 -29.27 19.45 -11.95
N GLN A 147 -29.30 20.79 -11.88
CA GLN A 147 -28.24 21.71 -12.36
C GLN A 147 -26.83 21.54 -11.75
N GLY A 148 -26.58 20.52 -10.91
CA GLY A 148 -25.25 20.10 -10.43
C GLY A 148 -24.67 18.86 -11.11
N GLU A 149 -25.39 18.21 -12.04
CA GLU A 149 -25.14 16.81 -12.45
C GLU A 149 -23.76 16.50 -13.04
N TYR A 150 -23.04 17.46 -13.62
CA TYR A 150 -21.71 17.18 -14.21
C TYR A 150 -20.75 18.38 -14.15
N ARG A 151 -20.95 19.31 -13.22
CA ARG A 151 -19.96 20.37 -12.98
C ARG A 151 -19.32 20.16 -11.62
N PRO A 152 -18.13 19.53 -11.53
CA PRO A 152 -17.28 19.71 -10.39
C PRO A 152 -16.79 21.17 -10.40
N HIS A 153 -17.67 22.11 -10.04
CA HIS A 153 -17.25 23.36 -9.43
C HIS A 153 -16.97 23.07 -7.96
N TRP A 154 -16.12 22.07 -7.70
CA TRP A 154 -15.32 22.12 -6.50
C TRP A 154 -14.47 23.37 -6.68
N PRO A 155 -14.57 24.36 -5.80
CA PRO A 155 -13.61 25.45 -5.82
C PRO A 155 -12.25 24.75 -5.77
N THR A 156 -11.43 24.87 -6.83
CA THR A 156 -10.01 24.46 -6.84
C THR A 156 -9.19 25.40 -5.95
N ASP A 157 -9.79 25.77 -4.85
CA ASP A 157 -9.64 27.01 -4.14
C ASP A 157 -9.73 26.60 -2.68
N THR A 158 -8.54 26.39 -2.14
CA THR A 158 -8.32 25.95 -0.78
C THR A 158 -8.41 27.11 0.20
N ARG A 159 -8.98 28.25 -0.19
CA ARG A 159 -9.13 29.42 0.67
C ARG A 159 -9.82 29.03 1.97
N GLY A 160 -9.13 29.27 3.08
CA GLY A 160 -9.62 28.96 4.42
C GLY A 160 -9.34 27.53 4.90
N VAL A 161 -8.85 26.64 4.05
CA VAL A 161 -8.44 25.30 4.49
C VAL A 161 -7.05 25.37 5.12
N LYS A 162 -6.99 25.01 6.40
CA LYS A 162 -5.74 24.92 7.14
C LYS A 162 -5.13 23.53 6.94
N PRO A 163 -3.89 23.42 6.44
CA PRO A 163 -3.24 22.13 6.34
C PRO A 163 -3.06 21.50 7.74
N ILE A 164 -3.19 20.19 7.80
CA ILE A 164 -3.03 19.32 8.98
C ILE A 164 -2.20 18.09 8.59
N PRO A 165 -1.36 17.54 9.50
CA PRO A 165 -0.46 16.43 9.17
C PRO A 165 -1.19 15.07 9.18
N CYS A 166 -2.22 14.97 8.34
CA CYS A 166 -2.84 13.69 8.01
C CYS A 166 -2.43 13.23 6.62
N HIS A 167 -2.36 11.91 6.51
CA HIS A 167 -2.30 11.18 5.26
C HIS A 167 -3.66 10.57 4.99
N SER A 168 -4.28 11.04 3.92
CA SER A 168 -5.55 10.60 3.42
C SER A 168 -5.38 9.23 2.75
N HIS A 169 -5.40 8.20 3.58
CA HIS A 169 -5.24 6.81 3.17
C HIS A 169 -6.44 6.35 2.33
N ASN A 170 -6.18 5.48 1.35
CA ASN A 170 -7.23 4.83 0.57
C ASN A 170 -8.22 5.82 -0.10
N ASP A 171 -7.76 7.01 -0.43
CA ASP A 171 -8.60 8.11 -0.90
C ASP A 171 -9.36 7.80 -2.18
N TYR A 172 -8.86 6.88 -3.00
CA TYR A 172 -9.49 6.39 -4.22
C TYR A 172 -10.85 5.71 -3.98
N TRP A 173 -11.22 5.27 -2.76
CA TRP A 173 -12.59 4.83 -2.47
C TRP A 173 -13.60 5.99 -2.39
N ARG A 174 -13.11 7.22 -2.22
CA ARG A 174 -13.96 8.42 -2.13
C ARG A 174 -14.40 8.89 -3.52
N PRO A 175 -15.54 9.59 -3.65
CA PRO A 175 -16.04 10.08 -4.94
C PRO A 175 -15.07 11.04 -5.66
N VAL A 176 -14.32 11.85 -4.91
CA VAL A 176 -13.32 12.81 -5.42
C VAL A 176 -12.05 12.76 -4.55
N PRO A 177 -11.18 11.76 -4.75
CA PRO A 177 -10.09 11.39 -3.83
C PRO A 177 -9.21 12.55 -3.37
N LEU A 178 -8.53 13.19 -4.31
CA LEU A 178 -7.65 14.32 -4.05
C LEU A 178 -8.39 15.50 -3.39
N LEU A 179 -9.53 15.90 -3.95
CA LEU A 179 -10.24 17.11 -3.51
C LEU A 179 -10.83 16.95 -2.10
N SER A 180 -11.36 15.76 -1.77
CA SER A 180 -11.81 15.47 -0.40
C SER A 180 -10.66 15.55 0.61
N ALA A 181 -9.48 15.03 0.26
CA ALA A 181 -8.30 15.12 1.12
C ALA A 181 -7.85 16.57 1.33
N LEU A 182 -7.82 17.36 0.26
CA LEU A 182 -7.47 18.78 0.30
C LEU A 182 -8.50 19.58 1.09
N GLU A 183 -9.81 19.34 0.94
CA GLU A 183 -10.88 19.99 1.70
C GLU A 183 -10.72 19.74 3.22
N ALA A 184 -10.32 18.53 3.60
CA ALA A 184 -10.04 18.18 4.99
C ALA A 184 -8.72 18.79 5.52
N GLY A 185 -7.87 19.31 4.63
CA GLY A 185 -6.56 19.86 4.97
C GLY A 185 -5.43 18.82 5.04
N CYS A 186 -5.63 17.58 4.60
CA CYS A 186 -4.56 16.58 4.64
C CYS A 186 -3.40 16.96 3.70
N ILE A 187 -2.20 17.04 4.25
CA ILE A 187 -0.97 17.35 3.51
C ILE A 187 -0.36 16.13 2.81
N SER A 188 -1.04 14.98 2.82
CA SER A 188 -0.59 13.80 2.11
C SER A 188 -1.77 12.99 1.59
N VAL A 189 -1.64 12.51 0.36
CA VAL A 189 -2.59 11.67 -0.37
C VAL A 189 -1.88 10.42 -0.91
N GLU A 190 -2.64 9.42 -1.33
CA GLU A 190 -2.13 8.13 -1.76
C GLU A 190 -2.67 7.78 -3.15
N ALA A 191 -1.88 7.10 -3.97
CA ALA A 191 -2.33 6.53 -5.23
C ALA A 191 -1.78 5.12 -5.37
N ASP A 192 -2.66 4.12 -5.23
CA ASP A 192 -2.39 2.70 -5.48
C ASP A 192 -2.34 2.45 -6.99
N ILE A 193 -1.13 2.43 -7.56
CA ILE A 193 -0.96 2.35 -9.01
C ILE A 193 -0.76 0.91 -9.50
N TRP A 194 -1.44 0.62 -10.61
CA TRP A 194 -1.32 -0.60 -11.39
C TRP A 194 -0.92 -0.26 -12.82
N LEU A 195 0.11 -0.91 -13.33
CA LEU A 195 0.43 -0.87 -14.76
C LEU A 195 -0.46 -1.86 -15.52
N LEU A 196 -1.33 -1.32 -16.39
CA LEU A 196 -2.19 -2.05 -17.31
C LEU A 196 -2.17 -1.32 -18.66
N ASP A 197 -1.99 -2.05 -19.77
CA ASP A 197 -2.03 -1.52 -21.13
C ASP A 197 -1.21 -0.23 -21.33
N GLU A 198 0.00 -0.20 -20.78
CA GLU A 198 0.95 0.93 -20.85
C GLU A 198 0.56 2.21 -20.08
N ASP A 199 -0.54 2.19 -19.32
CA ASP A 199 -0.97 3.30 -18.46
C ASP A 199 -1.01 2.91 -16.97
N LEU A 200 -1.04 3.92 -16.10
CA LEU A 200 -1.06 3.79 -14.65
C LEU A 200 -2.47 4.03 -14.11
N PHE A 201 -3.17 2.94 -13.82
CA PHE A 201 -4.50 2.96 -13.22
C PHE A 201 -4.43 3.04 -11.71
N VAL A 202 -5.43 3.67 -11.08
CA VAL A 202 -5.52 3.84 -9.62
C VAL A 202 -6.65 3.00 -9.04
N GLY A 203 -6.32 2.12 -8.10
CA GLY A 203 -7.28 1.36 -7.30
C GLY A 203 -6.60 0.37 -6.35
N HIS A 204 -7.29 -0.03 -5.27
CA HIS A 204 -6.73 -1.00 -4.32
C HIS A 204 -6.49 -2.36 -4.95
N THR A 205 -7.46 -2.80 -5.73
CA THR A 205 -7.55 -4.12 -6.34
C THR A 205 -7.78 -3.99 -7.84
N THR A 206 -7.41 -5.02 -8.59
CA THR A 206 -7.67 -5.11 -10.02
C THR A 206 -9.15 -4.98 -10.39
N SER A 207 -10.07 -5.35 -9.47
CA SER A 207 -11.53 -5.22 -9.65
C SER A 207 -12.05 -3.80 -9.51
N SER A 208 -11.27 -2.88 -8.92
CA SER A 208 -11.64 -1.46 -8.76
C SER A 208 -11.11 -0.55 -9.87
N LEU A 209 -10.31 -1.10 -10.79
CA LEU A 209 -9.73 -0.35 -11.90
C LEU A 209 -10.83 0.02 -12.90
N ALA A 210 -10.80 1.27 -13.37
CA ALA A 210 -11.72 1.77 -14.38
C ALA A 210 -10.97 2.61 -15.43
N PRO A 211 -11.42 2.63 -16.70
CA PRO A 211 -10.74 3.34 -17.79
C PRO A 211 -10.38 4.81 -17.51
N ASN A 212 -11.24 5.53 -16.78
CA ASN A 212 -11.03 6.95 -16.48
C ASN A 212 -10.33 7.22 -15.13
N ARG A 213 -9.89 6.16 -14.43
CA ARG A 213 -9.26 6.24 -13.11
C ARG A 213 -7.77 5.98 -13.24
N THR A 214 -7.06 6.95 -13.82
CA THR A 214 -5.62 6.91 -14.01
C THR A 214 -4.92 7.86 -13.05
N LEU A 215 -3.62 7.66 -12.82
CA LEU A 215 -2.83 8.58 -12.00
C LEU A 215 -2.91 10.00 -12.55
N THR A 216 -2.83 10.14 -13.88
CA THR A 216 -2.97 11.42 -14.57
C THR A 216 -4.31 12.10 -14.30
N SER A 217 -5.43 11.40 -14.56
CA SER A 217 -6.76 12.01 -14.46
C SER A 217 -7.17 12.31 -13.02
N MET A 218 -6.73 11.50 -12.06
CA MET A 218 -7.14 11.59 -10.66
C MET A 218 -6.26 12.51 -9.81
N TYR A 219 -4.96 12.60 -10.11
CA TYR A 219 -3.99 13.35 -9.31
C TYR A 219 -3.22 14.38 -10.13
N ILE A 220 -2.53 13.98 -11.20
CA ILE A 220 -1.59 14.88 -11.89
C ILE A 220 -2.30 16.09 -12.50
N ASP A 221 -3.32 15.89 -13.33
CA ASP A 221 -4.03 16.97 -14.01
C ASP A 221 -4.73 17.92 -13.01
N PRO A 222 -5.46 17.42 -11.98
CA PRO A 222 -5.99 18.27 -10.93
C PRO A 222 -4.93 19.06 -10.17
N LEU A 223 -3.78 18.45 -9.82
CA LEU A 223 -2.70 19.13 -9.11
C LEU A 223 -2.06 20.22 -9.97
N VAL A 224 -1.78 19.94 -11.25
CA VAL A 224 -1.29 20.94 -12.20
C VAL A 224 -2.27 22.11 -12.28
N LYS A 225 -3.57 21.83 -12.41
CA LYS A 225 -4.60 22.88 -12.47
C LYS A 225 -4.63 23.74 -11.20
N ILE A 226 -4.58 23.13 -10.02
CA ILE A 226 -4.57 23.85 -8.74
C ILE A 226 -3.31 24.72 -8.64
N LEU A 227 -2.13 24.14 -8.88
CA LEU A 227 -0.86 24.86 -8.73
C LEU A 227 -0.69 25.98 -9.77
N ASP A 228 -1.09 25.74 -11.02
CA ASP A 228 -1.09 26.77 -12.05
C ASP A 228 -2.02 27.92 -11.65
N ASN A 229 -3.21 27.63 -11.10
CA ASN A 229 -4.10 28.67 -10.55
C ASN A 229 -3.42 29.49 -9.44
N GLN A 230 -2.75 28.80 -8.51
CA GLN A 230 -2.10 29.43 -7.35
C GLN A 230 -0.86 30.27 -7.70
N ASN A 231 -0.30 30.04 -8.89
CA ASN A 231 0.95 30.68 -9.32
C ASN A 231 0.78 31.65 -10.51
N ARG A 232 -0.42 31.82 -11.09
CA ARG A 232 -0.67 32.67 -12.29
C ARG A 232 -0.17 34.11 -12.19
N ASN A 233 -0.33 34.73 -11.03
CA ASN A 233 -0.13 36.17 -10.82
C ASN A 233 0.97 36.46 -9.78
N THR A 234 1.84 35.50 -9.48
CA THR A 234 2.99 35.80 -8.63
C THR A 234 3.92 36.72 -9.41
N SER A 235 3.87 38.03 -9.09
CA SER A 235 4.90 39.00 -9.47
C SER A 235 6.25 38.32 -9.24
N SER A 236 7.23 38.45 -10.14
CA SER A 236 8.56 37.77 -10.20
C SER A 236 9.30 37.40 -8.89
N HIS A 237 8.88 37.89 -7.73
CA HIS A 237 9.41 37.71 -6.38
C HIS A 237 9.45 36.27 -5.84
N SER A 238 8.86 35.26 -6.49
CA SER A 238 9.04 33.87 -6.03
C SER A 238 9.07 32.82 -7.14
N LYS A 239 9.76 33.10 -8.27
CA LYS A 239 10.05 32.02 -9.24
C LYS A 239 10.82 30.85 -8.61
N ASN A 240 11.55 31.09 -7.52
CA ASN A 240 12.34 30.08 -6.83
C ASN A 240 11.55 29.29 -5.77
N SER A 241 10.33 29.71 -5.40
CA SER A 241 9.52 29.02 -4.39
C SER A 241 8.04 29.17 -4.74
N PRO A 242 7.53 28.33 -5.66
CA PRO A 242 6.13 28.37 -6.07
C PRO A 242 5.20 28.06 -4.89
N ASN A 243 4.01 28.65 -4.92
CA ASN A 243 2.97 28.38 -3.94
C ASN A 243 2.48 26.94 -4.07
N GLY A 244 2.35 26.28 -2.92
CA GLY A 244 1.73 24.97 -2.73
C GLY A 244 0.21 25.01 -2.89
N VAL A 245 -0.42 23.87 -2.64
CA VAL A 245 -1.87 23.70 -2.83
C VAL A 245 -2.71 24.41 -1.78
N PHE A 246 -2.15 24.83 -0.64
CA PHE A 246 -2.88 25.44 0.47
C PHE A 246 -2.63 26.96 0.57
N ASP A 247 -3.65 27.77 0.30
CA ASP A 247 -3.58 29.23 0.43
C ASP A 247 -3.16 29.70 1.84
N ALA A 248 -3.65 29.01 2.87
CA ALA A 248 -3.38 29.35 4.26
C ALA A 248 -1.91 29.11 4.67
N ARG A 249 -1.18 28.28 3.92
CA ARG A 249 0.27 28.09 4.07
C ARG A 249 0.92 27.75 2.72
N PRO A 250 1.30 28.76 1.92
CA PRO A 250 1.81 28.54 0.57
C PRO A 250 3.11 27.71 0.50
N SER A 251 3.90 27.65 1.57
CA SER A 251 5.11 26.81 1.60
C SER A 251 4.85 25.34 1.96
N GLN A 252 3.60 24.96 2.24
CA GLN A 252 3.27 23.58 2.61
C GLN A 252 3.29 22.67 1.39
N THR A 253 4.24 21.73 1.35
CA THR A 253 4.23 20.66 0.36
C THR A 253 3.05 19.70 0.58
N LEU A 254 2.46 19.22 -0.51
CA LEU A 254 1.54 18.08 -0.53
C LEU A 254 2.32 16.83 -0.91
N VAL A 255 2.26 15.80 -0.09
CA VAL A 255 2.92 14.54 -0.37
C VAL A 255 2.00 13.63 -1.19
N LEU A 256 2.41 13.29 -2.41
CA LEU A 256 1.79 12.27 -3.23
C LEU A 256 2.50 10.93 -3.00
N LEU A 257 1.91 10.08 -2.17
CA LEU A 257 2.42 8.73 -1.91
C LEU A 257 1.96 7.80 -3.04
N ILE A 258 2.89 7.20 -3.76
CA ILE A 258 2.66 6.29 -4.87
C ILE A 258 2.92 4.86 -4.40
N ASP A 259 1.87 4.06 -4.25
CA ASP A 259 1.97 2.66 -3.87
C ASP A 259 2.00 1.77 -5.12
N PHE A 260 3.14 1.11 -5.36
CA PHE A 260 3.35 0.22 -6.49
C PHE A 260 2.74 -1.16 -6.22
N LYS A 261 1.64 -1.49 -6.90
CA LYS A 261 0.96 -2.79 -6.73
C LYS A 261 1.49 -3.92 -7.62
N ASN A 262 2.01 -3.61 -8.81
CA ASN A 262 2.55 -4.59 -9.75
C ASN A 262 3.70 -4.04 -10.63
N LYS A 263 4.41 -4.96 -11.29
CA LYS A 263 5.38 -4.70 -12.38
C LYS A 263 6.29 -3.50 -12.13
N ALA A 264 6.93 -3.46 -10.96
CA ALA A 264 7.48 -2.20 -10.44
C ALA A 264 8.62 -1.63 -11.30
N LEU A 265 9.37 -2.49 -11.99
CA LEU A 265 10.44 -2.09 -12.91
C LEU A 265 9.89 -1.49 -14.21
N GLU A 266 8.79 -2.04 -14.72
CA GLU A 266 8.09 -1.56 -15.92
C GLU A 266 7.25 -0.31 -15.63
N THR A 267 6.67 -0.22 -14.44
CA THR A 267 5.92 0.95 -13.94
C THR A 267 6.82 2.18 -13.79
N TRP A 268 8.08 1.99 -13.39
CA TRP A 268 9.02 3.07 -13.09
C TRP A 268 9.17 4.11 -14.22
N PRO A 269 9.50 3.76 -15.48
CA PRO A 269 9.59 4.74 -16.56
C PRO A 269 8.24 5.41 -16.89
N ARG A 270 7.11 4.70 -16.73
CA ARG A 270 5.77 5.28 -16.94
C ARG A 270 5.46 6.34 -15.89
N LEU A 271 5.80 6.08 -14.62
CA LEU A 271 5.63 7.05 -13.54
C LEU A 271 6.46 8.31 -13.78
N LEU A 272 7.74 8.16 -14.15
CA LEU A 272 8.61 9.30 -14.46
C LEU A 272 8.03 10.18 -15.57
N SER A 273 7.45 9.56 -16.62
CA SER A 273 6.79 10.25 -17.71
C SER A 273 5.54 11.00 -17.24
N GLN A 274 4.67 10.35 -16.45
CA GLN A 274 3.42 10.99 -15.98
C GLN A 274 3.65 12.11 -14.97
N LEU A 275 4.80 12.11 -14.27
CA LEU A 275 5.20 13.21 -13.40
C LEU A 275 5.79 14.41 -14.14
N SER A 276 6.10 14.30 -15.45
CA SER A 276 6.74 15.38 -16.20
C SER A 276 5.97 16.71 -16.15
N PRO A 277 4.63 16.77 -16.21
CA PRO A 277 3.92 18.05 -16.15
C PRO A 277 4.16 18.84 -14.87
N LEU A 278 4.34 18.15 -13.73
CA LEU A 278 4.71 18.78 -12.45
C LEU A 278 6.20 19.14 -12.41
N ARG A 279 7.06 18.25 -12.94
CA ARG A 279 8.52 18.46 -13.01
C ARG A 279 8.88 19.67 -13.86
N ASP A 280 8.34 19.75 -15.07
CA ASP A 280 8.64 20.78 -16.07
C ASP A 280 8.20 22.18 -15.61
N ARG A 281 7.25 22.24 -14.66
CA ARG A 281 6.78 23.47 -14.01
C ARG A 281 7.56 23.83 -12.73
N GLY A 282 8.50 22.99 -12.30
CA GLY A 282 9.26 23.17 -11.07
C GLY A 282 8.44 22.96 -9.79
N TYR A 283 7.37 22.16 -9.85
CA TYR A 283 6.50 21.91 -8.70
C TYR A 283 6.92 20.73 -7.82
N LEU A 284 7.82 19.88 -8.29
CA LEU A 284 8.27 18.71 -7.53
C LEU A 284 9.42 19.08 -6.58
N THR A 285 9.38 18.55 -5.36
CA THR A 285 10.54 18.45 -4.47
C THR A 285 11.57 17.51 -5.11
N TYR A 286 12.85 17.89 -5.13
CA TYR A 286 13.89 17.10 -5.76
C TYR A 286 15.24 17.22 -5.06
N LEU A 287 16.05 16.17 -5.14
CA LEU A 287 17.47 16.21 -4.83
C LEU A 287 18.24 16.73 -6.05
N ASN A 288 19.06 17.77 -5.86
CA ASN A 288 19.90 18.40 -6.90
C ASN A 288 21.34 17.85 -6.96
N GLY A 289 21.56 16.69 -6.35
CA GLY A 289 22.84 16.01 -6.20
C GLY A 289 23.57 16.29 -4.89
N THR A 290 23.29 17.43 -4.24
CA THR A 290 23.81 17.72 -2.89
C THR A 290 22.69 17.76 -1.87
N ASP A 291 21.67 18.57 -2.14
CA ASP A 291 20.63 18.95 -1.19
C ASP A 291 19.24 18.75 -1.77
N VAL A 292 18.26 18.57 -0.87
CA VAL A 292 16.85 18.50 -1.23
C VAL A 292 16.32 19.93 -1.38
N THR A 293 15.79 20.24 -2.56
CA THR A 293 15.07 21.47 -2.84
C THR A 293 13.57 21.20 -2.73
N GLU A 294 12.93 21.83 -1.75
CA GLU A 294 11.50 21.67 -1.47
C GLU A 294 10.63 22.30 -2.56
N GLY A 295 9.60 21.57 -2.97
CA GLY A 295 8.59 22.00 -3.92
C GLY A 295 7.16 21.83 -3.39
N PRO A 296 6.16 22.42 -4.07
CA PRO A 296 4.75 22.24 -3.80
C PRO A 296 4.29 20.80 -3.63
N ILE A 297 4.92 19.85 -4.34
CA ILE A 297 4.58 18.43 -4.33
C ILE A 297 5.82 17.60 -4.01
N THR A 298 5.74 16.76 -2.99
CA THR A 298 6.76 15.75 -2.70
C THR A 298 6.24 14.38 -3.11
N VAL A 299 6.91 13.70 -4.05
CA VAL A 299 6.51 12.35 -4.47
C VAL A 299 7.26 11.32 -3.64
N VAL A 300 6.53 10.39 -3.04
CA VAL A 300 7.11 9.31 -2.22
C VAL A 300 6.63 7.98 -2.78
N ALA A 301 7.54 7.08 -3.13
CA ALA A 301 7.23 5.75 -3.60
C ALA A 301 7.22 4.73 -2.45
N THR A 302 6.22 3.88 -2.41
CA THR A 302 6.01 2.83 -1.41
C THR A 302 5.55 1.51 -2.07
N GLY A 303 5.19 0.51 -1.27
CA GLY A 303 4.78 -0.81 -1.75
C GLY A 303 5.94 -1.56 -2.41
N LYS A 304 5.74 -2.04 -3.65
CA LYS A 304 6.77 -2.78 -4.41
C LYS A 304 7.80 -1.88 -5.11
N ALA A 305 7.87 -0.60 -4.75
CA ALA A 305 8.75 0.37 -5.40
C ALA A 305 10.24 -0.08 -5.35
N PRO A 306 10.96 -0.06 -6.48
CA PRO A 306 12.34 -0.53 -6.54
C PRO A 306 13.30 0.53 -5.97
N PHE A 307 13.71 0.38 -4.70
CA PHE A 307 14.60 1.33 -4.01
C PHE A 307 15.89 1.64 -4.81
N GLN A 308 16.48 0.64 -5.49
CA GLN A 308 17.67 0.82 -6.31
C GLN A 308 17.43 1.75 -7.50
N LYS A 309 16.22 1.76 -8.09
CA LYS A 309 15.88 2.70 -9.18
C LYS A 309 15.75 4.13 -8.66
N ILE A 310 15.25 4.30 -7.44
CA ILE A 310 15.21 5.60 -6.77
C ILE A 310 16.64 6.12 -6.62
N ILE A 311 17.56 5.38 -6.01
CA ILE A 311 18.93 5.85 -5.74
C ILE A 311 19.90 5.77 -6.93
N ALA A 312 19.45 5.34 -8.12
CA ALA A 312 20.32 5.09 -9.26
C ALA A 312 20.99 6.37 -9.81
N ASN A 313 20.23 7.47 -9.89
CA ASN A 313 20.75 8.76 -10.34
C ASN A 313 21.14 9.60 -9.13
N ASP A 314 22.42 9.90 -8.93
CA ASP A 314 22.93 10.70 -7.82
C ASP A 314 22.96 12.21 -8.10
N THR A 315 22.63 12.64 -9.33
CA THR A 315 22.65 14.06 -9.74
C THR A 315 21.29 14.73 -9.67
N TYR A 316 20.21 14.01 -9.99
CA TYR A 316 18.86 14.55 -9.95
C TYR A 316 17.85 13.44 -9.63
N ARG A 317 16.97 13.69 -8.67
CA ARG A 317 15.84 12.80 -8.33
C ARG A 317 14.68 13.59 -7.75
N ASP A 318 13.46 13.28 -8.13
CA ASP A 318 12.24 13.92 -7.64
C ASP A 318 11.21 12.93 -7.05
N ILE A 319 11.65 11.69 -6.85
CA ILE A 319 10.90 10.66 -6.15
C ILE A 319 11.74 10.20 -4.96
N PHE A 320 11.13 10.23 -3.78
CA PHE A 320 11.71 9.74 -2.52
C PHE A 320 11.11 8.39 -2.17
N PHE A 321 11.70 7.69 -1.20
CA PHE A 321 11.22 6.38 -0.74
C PHE A 321 10.50 6.45 0.61
N ASP A 322 9.52 5.57 0.80
CA ASP A 322 8.92 5.25 2.10
C ASP A 322 9.72 4.11 2.76
N ALA A 323 10.60 4.46 3.69
CA ALA A 323 11.50 3.50 4.33
C ALA A 323 10.74 2.56 5.29
N PRO A 324 11.18 1.29 5.43
CA PRO A 324 10.57 0.35 6.37
C PRO A 324 10.90 0.73 7.82
N LEU A 325 9.94 1.35 8.53
CA LEU A 325 10.13 1.92 9.87
C LEU A 325 10.60 0.89 10.90
N ASP A 326 10.11 -0.35 10.81
CA ASP A 326 10.48 -1.46 11.69
C ASP A 326 11.90 -2.00 11.44
N LYS A 327 12.50 -1.71 10.29
CA LYS A 327 13.85 -2.15 9.93
C LYS A 327 14.92 -1.09 10.20
N LEU A 328 14.55 0.15 10.57
CA LEU A 328 15.52 1.23 10.83
C LEU A 328 16.41 0.99 12.06
N GLY A 329 15.88 0.34 13.10
CA GLY A 329 16.61 0.08 14.36
C GLY A 329 17.51 -1.15 14.35
N ASN A 330 17.30 -2.08 13.41
CA ASN A 330 18.03 -3.35 13.35
C ASN A 330 19.25 -3.33 12.41
N GLY A 331 19.52 -2.21 11.75
CA GLY A 331 20.61 -2.05 10.80
C GLY A 331 21.92 -1.66 11.47
N ALA A 332 22.82 -2.64 11.58
CA ALA A 332 24.24 -2.52 11.33
C ALA A 332 24.77 -1.08 11.24
N ILE A 333 25.45 -0.64 12.29
CA ILE A 333 26.70 0.10 12.06
C ILE A 333 27.42 -0.72 10.99
N LEU A 334 27.91 -0.10 9.92
CA LEU A 334 28.90 -0.73 9.04
C LEU A 334 30.15 -0.99 9.91
N GLU A 335 30.04 -1.97 10.80
CA GLU A 335 30.97 -2.29 11.85
C GLU A 335 31.98 -3.21 11.21
N ASN A 336 33.06 -2.59 10.73
CA ASN A 336 34.41 -3.10 10.70
C ASN A 336 34.52 -4.62 10.88
N HIS A 337 34.38 -5.36 9.78
CA HIS A 337 34.83 -6.75 9.71
C HIS A 337 36.37 -6.91 9.77
N GLU A 338 37.10 -5.86 10.13
CA GLU A 338 38.53 -5.90 10.42
C GLU A 338 38.84 -5.36 11.82
N ARG A 339 38.52 -6.14 12.86
CA ARG A 339 39.33 -6.26 14.09
C ARG A 339 38.75 -7.32 15.04
N SER A 340 39.62 -8.22 15.51
CA SER A 340 39.40 -9.38 16.40
C SER A 340 38.87 -10.61 15.63
N SER A 341 39.66 -11.59 15.16
CA SER A 341 40.90 -12.18 15.68
C SER A 341 40.88 -12.55 17.17
N SER A 342 40.12 -13.59 17.54
CA SER A 342 40.65 -14.83 18.18
C SER A 342 39.53 -15.84 18.52
N PRO A 343 39.80 -17.16 18.49
CA PRO A 343 38.80 -18.17 18.16
C PRO A 343 38.30 -18.97 19.37
N LYS A 344 36.98 -19.22 19.44
CA LYS A 344 36.40 -20.27 20.30
C LYS A 344 35.84 -21.40 19.43
N LEU A 345 36.58 -22.50 19.46
CA LEU A 345 36.17 -23.86 19.08
C LEU A 345 34.83 -24.23 19.74
N VAL A 346 33.86 -24.76 18.98
CA VAL A 346 33.02 -25.93 19.33
C VAL A 346 32.31 -26.44 18.05
N ASN A 347 32.72 -27.65 17.65
CA ASN A 347 32.00 -28.82 17.09
C ASN A 347 31.04 -28.70 15.88
N ASN A 348 31.55 -29.20 14.74
CA ASN A 348 31.01 -30.29 13.91
C ASN A 348 29.48 -30.46 13.75
N ALA A 349 28.95 -30.00 12.62
CA ALA A 349 28.06 -30.76 11.74
C ALA A 349 27.84 -29.96 10.44
N GLY A 350 28.01 -30.57 9.27
CA GLY A 350 27.79 -29.93 7.97
C GLY A 350 28.99 -30.02 7.05
N ILE A 351 29.38 -31.25 6.70
CA ILE A 351 30.22 -31.54 5.54
C ILE A 351 29.34 -31.23 4.33
N ASP A 352 29.66 -30.19 3.56
CA ASP A 352 29.51 -30.16 2.09
C ASP A 352 29.99 -28.84 1.43
N ASP A 353 30.21 -27.76 2.19
CA ASP A 353 30.71 -26.48 1.60
C ASP A 353 32.25 -26.35 1.49
N LYS A 354 33.02 -27.35 1.97
CA LYS A 354 34.50 -27.30 1.93
C LYS A 354 35.09 -27.41 0.53
N LEU A 355 34.34 -27.88 -0.47
CA LEU A 355 34.89 -28.05 -1.82
C LEU A 355 35.08 -26.72 -2.57
N ASN A 356 34.26 -25.70 -2.27
CA ASN A 356 34.37 -24.39 -2.92
C ASN A 356 35.49 -23.52 -2.35
N ILE A 357 35.76 -23.60 -1.05
CA ILE A 357 36.85 -22.84 -0.42
C ILE A 357 38.23 -23.39 -0.80
N ILE A 358 38.37 -24.71 -1.01
CA ILE A 358 39.64 -25.30 -1.45
C ILE A 358 39.96 -24.91 -2.92
N LYS A 359 38.94 -24.78 -3.78
CA LYS A 359 39.13 -24.32 -5.17
C LYS A 359 39.57 -22.86 -5.23
N LEU A 360 39.00 -21.98 -4.42
CA LEU A 360 39.39 -20.57 -4.39
C LEU A 360 40.83 -20.37 -3.86
N ARG A 361 41.26 -21.18 -2.89
CA ARG A 361 42.61 -21.07 -2.30
C ARG A 361 43.74 -21.49 -3.25
N ARG A 362 43.49 -22.42 -4.20
CA ARG A 362 44.51 -22.79 -5.21
C ARG A 362 44.74 -21.71 -6.26
N HIS A 363 43.78 -20.83 -6.50
CA HIS A 363 43.96 -19.74 -7.48
C HIS A 363 44.73 -18.55 -6.91
N LEU A 364 44.70 -18.33 -5.59
CA LEU A 364 45.38 -17.17 -4.98
C LEU A 364 46.85 -17.41 -4.61
N GLN A 365 47.35 -18.66 -4.64
CA GLN A 365 48.77 -18.96 -4.38
C GLN A 365 49.66 -19.00 -5.62
N ASN A 366 49.10 -18.93 -6.83
CA ASN A 366 49.86 -18.96 -8.07
C ASN A 366 49.83 -17.59 -8.76
N GLY A 367 50.58 -16.63 -8.20
CA GLY A 367 50.63 -15.26 -8.73
C GLY A 367 51.75 -14.42 -8.15
N ALA A 368 52.92 -15.01 -7.88
CA ALA A 368 54.12 -14.27 -7.54
C ALA A 368 54.85 -13.85 -8.82
N THR A 369 54.70 -12.59 -9.28
CA THR A 369 55.78 -11.93 -10.02
C THR A 369 55.68 -10.40 -10.06
N LYS A 370 56.78 -9.79 -9.59
CA LYS A 370 57.41 -8.52 -9.99
C LYS A 370 56.73 -7.20 -9.65
N GLN A 371 57.27 -6.63 -8.57
CA GLN A 371 57.52 -5.21 -8.34
C GLN A 371 57.79 -4.42 -9.62
N ARG A 372 57.04 -3.34 -9.83
CA ARG A 372 57.48 -2.20 -10.64
C ARG A 372 57.02 -0.92 -9.95
N ASN A 373 57.98 -0.23 -9.33
CA ASN A 373 57.85 1.13 -8.84
C ASN A 373 57.64 2.07 -10.02
N SER A 374 56.46 2.67 -10.11
CA SER A 374 56.26 3.92 -10.83
C SER A 374 55.18 4.69 -10.10
N GLN A 375 55.55 5.85 -9.56
CA GLN A 375 54.67 6.83 -8.93
C GLN A 375 53.50 7.14 -9.88
N LEU A 376 52.30 6.63 -9.55
CA LEU A 376 51.06 7.03 -10.21
C LEU A 376 50.43 8.18 -9.41
N PRO A 377 49.82 9.20 -10.06
CA PRO A 377 49.31 10.39 -9.38
C PRO A 377 48.17 10.06 -8.43
N GLU A 378 48.05 10.83 -7.34
CA GLU A 378 47.00 10.72 -6.31
C GLU A 378 45.63 10.45 -6.94
N ALA A 379 45.13 9.23 -6.74
CA ALA A 379 43.82 8.83 -7.19
C ALA A 379 42.75 9.68 -6.50
N SER A 380 41.82 10.23 -7.28
CA SER A 380 40.62 10.86 -6.74
C SER A 380 39.89 9.88 -5.81
N PRO A 381 39.35 10.32 -4.66
CA PRO A 381 38.87 9.41 -3.63
C PRO A 381 37.82 8.44 -4.17
N THR A 382 38.02 7.16 -3.91
CA THR A 382 37.09 6.09 -4.24
C THR A 382 35.73 6.35 -3.58
N ARG A 383 34.63 5.81 -4.15
CA ARG A 383 33.27 5.94 -3.60
C ARG A 383 33.19 5.62 -2.09
N ILE A 384 34.03 4.70 -1.61
CA ILE A 384 34.16 4.34 -0.19
C ILE A 384 34.67 5.52 0.66
N ASP A 385 35.58 6.34 0.14
CA ASP A 385 36.14 7.49 0.85
C ASP A 385 35.15 8.67 0.87
N LYS A 386 34.39 8.86 -0.22
CA LYS A 386 33.28 9.84 -0.24
C LYS A 386 32.16 9.47 0.75
N LEU A 387 31.89 8.18 0.93
CA LEU A 387 30.91 7.69 1.90
C LEU A 387 31.34 7.90 3.37
N LYS A 388 32.66 7.92 3.66
CA LYS A 388 33.17 8.17 5.02
C LYS A 388 33.07 9.64 5.46
N ALA A 389 32.97 10.59 4.52
CA ALA A 389 32.96 12.02 4.82
C ALA A 389 31.54 12.61 5.00
N ALA A 390 30.48 11.88 4.65
CA ALA A 390 29.11 12.38 4.71
C ALA A 390 28.43 12.09 6.07
N PRO A 391 27.78 13.07 6.74
CA PRO A 391 27.18 12.88 8.07
C PRO A 391 26.00 11.90 8.13
N ASN A 392 25.55 11.31 7.02
CA ASN A 392 24.37 10.44 6.99
C ASN A 392 24.68 9.08 6.31
N ASN A 393 25.48 8.24 6.99
CA ASN A 393 25.88 6.90 6.54
C ASN A 393 24.75 5.84 6.65
N TYR A 394 23.49 6.27 6.67
CA TYR A 394 22.34 5.36 6.74
C TYR A 394 21.84 5.03 5.33
N VAL A 395 21.48 3.76 5.11
CA VAL A 395 20.85 3.29 3.86
C VAL A 395 19.63 4.16 3.51
N TYR A 396 18.79 4.45 4.49
CA TYR A 396 17.66 5.37 4.38
C TYR A 396 17.96 6.66 5.14
N ASN A 397 17.88 7.78 4.44
CA ASN A 397 18.14 9.11 4.98
C ASN A 397 17.35 10.17 4.19
N SER A 398 17.37 11.41 4.66
CA SER A 398 16.65 12.54 4.05
C SER A 398 16.95 12.79 2.56
N ASN A 399 18.06 12.30 2.00
CA ASN A 399 18.41 12.50 0.59
C ASN A 399 17.80 11.44 -0.34
N ASN A 400 17.22 10.36 0.19
CA ASN A 400 16.63 9.28 -0.60
C ASN A 400 15.27 8.80 -0.10
N SER A 401 14.91 9.13 1.14
CA SER A 401 13.67 8.75 1.77
C SER A 401 13.04 9.98 2.43
N TYR A 402 11.71 10.01 2.43
CA TYR A 402 10.94 11.11 3.03
C TYR A 402 10.10 10.59 4.19
N TYR A 403 9.40 9.48 3.96
CA TYR A 403 8.69 8.75 4.99
C TYR A 403 9.47 7.56 5.52
N ALA A 404 9.12 7.17 6.73
CA ALA A 404 9.32 5.83 7.24
C ALA A 404 8.01 5.32 7.80
N SER A 405 7.48 4.22 7.25
CA SER A 405 6.19 3.68 7.65
C SER A 405 6.20 2.18 7.94
N VAL A 406 5.18 1.73 8.70
CA VAL A 406 4.90 0.31 8.98
C VAL A 406 3.45 0.13 9.41
N SER A 407 2.92 -1.07 9.21
CA SER A 407 1.65 -1.49 9.83
C SER A 407 1.72 -1.39 11.35
N PHE A 408 0.80 -0.62 11.92
CA PHE A 408 0.57 -0.53 13.34
C PHE A 408 0.25 -1.91 13.92
N MET A 409 -0.63 -2.68 13.28
CA MET A 409 -0.99 -4.03 13.76
C MET A 409 0.19 -5.00 13.73
N LYS A 410 0.99 -5.00 12.66
CA LYS A 410 2.16 -5.89 12.55
C LYS A 410 3.26 -5.51 13.54
N SER A 411 3.53 -4.21 13.68
CA SER A 411 4.64 -3.72 14.52
C SER A 411 4.24 -3.60 16.00
N ILE A 412 3.12 -2.93 16.30
CA ILE A 412 2.72 -2.57 17.67
C ILE A 412 1.69 -3.56 18.23
N GLY A 413 0.84 -4.14 17.37
CA GLY A 413 -0.24 -5.04 17.76
C GLY A 413 -1.47 -4.31 18.32
N PHE A 414 -2.59 -5.03 18.39
CA PHE A 414 -3.85 -4.46 18.84
C PHE A 414 -3.83 -4.08 20.34
N PRO A 415 -4.28 -2.87 20.72
CA PRO A 415 -4.33 -2.40 22.10
C PRO A 415 -5.57 -2.96 22.85
N TRP A 416 -5.56 -4.23 23.21
CA TRP A 416 -6.70 -4.95 23.83
C TRP A 416 -7.29 -4.30 25.09
N ARG A 417 -6.51 -3.50 25.83
CA ARG A 417 -6.98 -2.76 27.02
C ARG A 417 -7.54 -1.37 26.68
N PHE A 418 -7.83 -1.10 25.41
CA PHE A 418 -8.24 0.22 24.92
C PHE A 418 -7.24 1.35 25.27
N THR A 419 -5.98 0.97 25.47
CA THR A 419 -4.86 1.84 25.78
C THR A 419 -3.58 1.15 25.33
N LEU A 420 -2.58 1.93 24.92
CA LEU A 420 -1.26 1.39 24.63
C LEU A 420 -0.56 0.98 25.93
N SER A 421 -0.01 -0.22 25.94
CA SER A 421 0.86 -0.69 27.03
C SER A 421 2.20 0.03 27.00
N GLN A 422 2.92 0.02 28.14
CA GLN A 422 4.26 0.61 28.20
C GLN A 422 5.23 -0.03 27.19
N LYS A 423 5.10 -1.34 26.91
CA LYS A 423 5.89 -2.03 25.88
C LYS A 423 5.58 -1.50 24.48
N GLN A 424 4.31 -1.27 24.16
CA GLN A 424 3.89 -0.71 22.88
C GLN A 424 4.38 0.74 22.71
N LEU A 425 4.21 1.57 23.74
CA LEU A 425 4.72 2.94 23.74
C LEU A 425 6.24 2.99 23.59
N ALA A 426 6.98 2.11 24.29
CA ALA A 426 8.44 2.01 24.15
C ALA A 426 8.86 1.66 22.71
N ARG A 427 8.12 0.78 22.03
CA ARG A 427 8.37 0.43 20.62
C ARG A 427 8.10 1.61 19.69
N ILE A 428 6.98 2.32 19.87
CA ILE A 428 6.66 3.54 19.10
C ILE A 428 7.76 4.59 19.28
N ARG A 429 8.15 4.88 20.53
CA ARG A 429 9.23 5.84 20.85
C ARG A 429 10.56 5.47 20.19
N ALA A 430 10.92 4.19 20.22
CA ALA A 430 12.14 3.72 19.58
C ALA A 430 12.09 3.91 18.05
N GLN A 431 10.98 3.54 17.42
CA GLN A 431 10.77 3.70 15.98
C GLN A 431 10.79 5.17 15.55
N VAL A 432 10.05 6.03 16.27
CA VAL A 432 10.02 7.48 16.01
C VAL A 432 11.42 8.07 16.11
N ARG A 433 12.15 7.74 17.18
CA ARG A 433 13.52 8.23 17.39
C ARG A 433 14.47 7.80 16.27
N GLU A 434 14.41 6.54 15.83
CA GLU A 434 15.30 6.05 14.77
C GLU A 434 15.00 6.67 13.40
N ALA A 435 13.73 6.93 13.09
CA ALA A 435 13.34 7.66 11.88
C ALA A 435 13.79 9.13 11.92
N HIS A 436 13.52 9.83 13.03
CA HIS A 436 13.91 11.23 13.21
C HIS A 436 15.42 11.42 13.17
N LYS A 437 16.21 10.47 13.70
CA LYS A 437 17.68 10.46 13.61
C LYS A 437 18.18 10.47 12.16
N ARG A 438 17.38 9.96 11.21
CA ARG A 438 17.67 9.88 9.78
C ARG A 438 17.01 11.00 8.96
N GLY A 439 16.28 11.91 9.63
CA GLY A 439 15.52 12.98 8.99
C GLY A 439 14.21 12.51 8.33
N LEU A 440 13.68 11.35 8.72
CA LEU A 440 12.48 10.77 8.11
C LEU A 440 11.22 11.05 8.92
N LYS A 441 10.10 11.28 8.25
CA LYS A 441 8.79 11.51 8.88
C LYS A 441 8.06 10.17 9.07
N VAL A 442 7.51 9.95 10.26
CA VAL A 442 6.93 8.69 10.70
C VAL A 442 5.44 8.62 10.36
N ARG A 443 5.01 7.49 9.79
CA ARG A 443 3.60 7.16 9.56
C ARG A 443 3.30 5.71 9.98
N TYR A 444 2.15 5.47 10.60
CA TYR A 444 1.65 4.11 10.85
C TYR A 444 0.34 3.88 10.11
N TRP A 445 0.26 2.83 9.30
CA TRP A 445 -0.98 2.39 8.65
C TRP A 445 -1.63 1.23 9.41
N ALA A 446 -2.84 0.82 9.06
CA ALA A 446 -3.62 -0.19 9.80
C ALA A 446 -3.78 0.12 11.30
N THR A 447 -4.06 1.36 11.67
CA THR A 447 -4.43 1.71 13.06
C THR A 447 -5.88 1.29 13.34
N PRO A 448 -6.29 1.01 14.60
CA PRO A 448 -7.69 0.69 14.89
C PRO A 448 -8.64 1.79 14.41
N GLY A 449 -9.56 1.44 13.50
CA GLY A 449 -10.62 2.35 13.05
C GLY A 449 -11.86 2.33 13.95
N TRP A 450 -12.09 1.22 14.67
CA TRP A 450 -13.27 1.03 15.52
C TRP A 450 -12.91 0.32 16.86
N PRO A 451 -13.61 0.65 17.98
CA PRO A 451 -14.59 1.72 18.11
C PRO A 451 -13.95 3.11 18.05
N HIS A 452 -14.74 4.14 17.70
CA HIS A 452 -14.24 5.51 17.52
C HIS A 452 -13.47 6.03 18.74
N SER A 453 -13.89 5.66 19.96
CA SER A 453 -13.18 6.01 21.20
C SER A 453 -11.77 5.44 21.27
N LEU A 454 -11.55 4.22 20.74
CA LEU A 454 -10.23 3.62 20.64
C LEU A 454 -9.40 4.31 19.56
N ARG A 455 -9.97 4.49 18.36
CA ARG A 455 -9.33 5.21 17.25
C ARG A 455 -8.82 6.58 17.68
N ASP A 456 -9.70 7.41 18.24
CA ASP A 456 -9.37 8.78 18.67
C ASP A 456 -8.30 8.79 19.76
N ARG A 457 -8.31 7.79 20.66
CA ARG A 457 -7.25 7.64 21.67
C ARG A 457 -5.91 7.30 21.03
N ILE A 458 -5.88 6.33 20.12
CA ILE A 458 -4.65 5.94 19.41
C ILE A 458 -4.10 7.12 18.60
N TRP A 459 -4.95 7.87 17.91
CA TRP A 459 -4.55 9.09 17.20
C TRP A 459 -3.87 10.10 18.13
N ARG A 460 -4.47 10.41 19.28
CA ARG A 460 -3.87 11.32 20.28
C ARG A 460 -2.57 10.78 20.84
N ASP A 461 -2.49 9.48 21.10
CA ASP A 461 -1.27 8.87 21.63
C ASP A 461 -0.15 8.91 20.58
N LEU A 462 -0.42 8.59 19.31
CA LEU A 462 0.59 8.68 18.23
C LEU A 462 1.10 10.13 18.05
N ILE A 463 0.21 11.12 18.02
CA ILE A 463 0.59 12.54 17.95
C ILE A 463 1.44 12.93 19.16
N ARG A 464 1.05 12.50 20.37
CA ARG A 464 1.81 12.80 21.60
C ARG A 464 3.21 12.19 21.58
N GLU A 465 3.34 10.98 21.03
CA GLU A 465 4.60 10.25 20.90
C GLU A 465 5.47 10.74 19.73
N GLY A 466 5.02 11.77 18.99
CA GLY A 466 5.81 12.44 17.95
C GLY A 466 5.75 11.77 16.58
N VAL A 467 4.71 10.98 16.29
CA VAL A 467 4.41 10.53 14.93
C VAL A 467 4.06 11.74 14.07
N ASP A 468 4.77 11.90 12.95
CA ASP A 468 4.69 13.11 12.13
C ASP A 468 3.42 13.17 11.30
N ILE A 469 2.97 12.02 10.76
CA ILE A 469 1.82 11.94 9.86
C ILE A 469 0.85 10.87 10.34
N LEU A 470 -0.39 11.26 10.57
CA LEU A 470 -1.45 10.34 10.97
C LEU A 470 -2.12 9.74 9.73
N ASN A 471 -2.16 8.43 9.64
CA ASN A 471 -2.92 7.73 8.60
C ASN A 471 -4.41 7.78 8.95
N VAL A 472 -5.24 8.33 8.06
CA VAL A 472 -6.67 8.55 8.33
C VAL A 472 -7.55 8.07 7.18
N ASP A 473 -8.56 7.26 7.51
CA ASP A 473 -9.64 6.91 6.58
C ASP A 473 -10.85 7.86 6.76
N ASP A 474 -11.12 8.31 8.00
CA ASP A 474 -12.17 9.29 8.34
C ASP A 474 -11.62 10.72 8.37
N LEU A 475 -11.73 11.40 7.21
CA LEU A 475 -11.29 12.78 7.03
C LEU A 475 -12.08 13.77 7.90
N ARG A 476 -13.38 13.55 8.13
CA ARG A 476 -14.22 14.46 8.91
C ARG A 476 -13.79 14.49 10.38
N SER A 477 -13.47 13.32 10.93
CA SER A 477 -12.93 13.23 12.30
C SER A 477 -11.52 13.81 12.40
N ALA A 478 -10.66 13.56 11.40
CA ALA A 478 -9.30 14.12 11.37
C ALA A 478 -9.29 15.66 11.32
N ALA A 479 -10.18 16.26 10.53
CA ALA A 479 -10.32 17.72 10.42
C ALA A 479 -10.80 18.39 11.72
N ARG A 480 -11.51 17.65 12.59
CA ARG A 480 -12.01 18.12 13.89
C ARG A 480 -11.03 17.88 15.05
N LEU A 481 -9.94 17.16 14.81
CA LEU A 481 -8.95 16.85 15.83
C LEU A 481 -8.18 18.13 16.23
N ASP A 482 -7.88 18.27 17.53
CA ASP A 482 -6.94 19.30 17.96
C ASP A 482 -5.50 18.84 17.68
N TRP A 483 -4.95 19.34 16.57
CA TRP A 483 -3.57 19.06 16.15
C TRP A 483 -2.52 19.84 16.97
N GLY A 484 -2.93 20.78 17.83
CA GLY A 484 -2.02 21.66 18.56
C GLY A 484 -1.16 22.56 17.67
N LYS A 485 -0.29 23.37 18.30
CA LYS A 485 0.64 24.27 17.58
C LYS A 485 1.85 23.55 16.96
N ARG A 486 2.20 22.36 17.45
CA ARG A 486 3.42 21.62 17.05
C ARG A 486 3.31 20.85 15.73
N SER A 487 2.11 20.66 15.21
CA SER A 487 1.83 19.69 14.13
C SER A 487 2.56 19.97 12.81
N LEU A 488 3.02 21.20 12.56
CA LEU A 488 3.56 21.59 11.24
C LEU A 488 4.77 22.53 11.31
N SER A 489 5.39 22.70 12.49
CA SER A 489 6.50 23.63 12.71
C SER A 489 7.88 22.97 12.72
N ARG A 490 8.07 21.88 11.95
CA ARG A 490 9.36 21.19 11.76
C ARG A 490 9.49 20.79 10.31
#